data_AF-A0A7V1WRK1-F1
#
_entry.id   AF-A0A7V1WRK1-F1
#
_cell.length_a   1.000
_cell.length_b   1.000
_cell.length_c   1.000
_cell.angle_alpha   90.00
_cell.angle_beta   90.00
_cell.angle_gamma   90.00
#
_symmetry.space_group_name_H-M   'P 1'
#
loop_
_entity.id
_entity.type
_entity.pdbx_description
1 polymer ?
#
loop_
_entity_poly.entity_id
_entity_poly.type
_entity_poly.pdbx_seq_one_letter_code
_entity_poly.pdbx_strand_id
1 'polypeptide(L)'
;MGLFDFFKKKSKNSENARRDFLMRNGRITEGTVIDIQTTEKGEVVFYVYNVQGVDYESSELLTSEQMKNPLRYAPGAKVSIRYDPKNHGNSILE
;
A
#
# COMPACT_ATOMS: atom_id res chain seq x y z
N MET A 1 23.73 24.52 19.79
CA MET A 1 23.48 23.13 19.35
C MET A 1 22.02 23.04 18.91
N GLY A 2 21.78 22.82 17.62
CA GLY A 2 20.51 23.08 16.95
C GLY A 2 19.43 22.01 17.19
N LEU A 3 18.18 22.47 17.34
CA LEU A 3 16.97 21.68 17.60
C LEU A 3 16.37 21.04 16.34
N PHE A 4 17.08 21.04 15.20
CA PHE A 4 16.52 20.69 13.88
C PHE A 4 17.02 19.36 13.29
N ASP A 5 17.86 18.60 13.99
CA ASP A 5 18.43 17.35 13.45
C ASP A 5 17.52 16.11 13.58
N PHE A 6 16.38 16.21 14.26
CA PHE A 6 15.54 15.03 14.52
C PHE A 6 14.57 14.64 13.40
N PHE A 7 14.35 15.51 12.41
CA PHE A 7 13.35 15.26 11.36
C PHE A 7 13.87 14.50 10.13
N LYS A 8 15.18 14.24 10.03
CA LYS A 8 15.78 13.76 8.77
C LYS A 8 16.10 12.25 8.71
N LYS A 9 15.77 11.48 9.76
CA LYS A 9 16.16 10.05 9.85
C LYS A 9 15.00 9.08 10.13
N LYS A 10 13.78 9.39 9.68
CA LYS A 10 12.56 8.60 9.94
C LYS A 10 11.81 8.12 8.69
N SER A 11 12.46 8.02 7.53
CA SER A 11 11.77 7.61 6.28
C SER A 11 12.00 6.15 5.87
N LYS A 12 13.21 5.61 6.00
CA LYS A 12 13.49 4.26 5.47
C LYS A 12 13.17 3.12 6.44
N ASN A 13 13.30 3.38 7.75
CA ASN A 13 12.96 2.40 8.79
C ASN A 13 11.44 2.37 9.07
N SER A 14 10.70 3.43 8.69
CA SER A 14 9.28 3.57 8.97
C SER A 14 8.39 2.80 8.00
N GLU A 15 8.75 2.70 6.71
CA GLU A 15 7.95 1.92 5.75
C GLU A 15 8.05 0.42 6.04
N ASN A 16 9.24 -0.10 6.30
CA ASN A 16 9.41 -1.49 6.73
C ASN A 16 8.68 -1.75 8.05
N ALA A 17 8.83 -0.87 9.05
CA ALA A 17 8.09 -1.01 10.31
C ALA A 17 6.57 -0.93 10.12
N ARG A 18 6.08 -0.12 9.17
CA ARG A 18 4.65 -0.05 8.80
C ARG A 18 4.19 -1.35 8.17
N ARG A 19 4.96 -1.91 7.23
CA ARG A 19 4.69 -3.21 6.62
C ARG A 19 4.70 -4.32 7.66
N ASP A 20 5.73 -4.42 8.50
CA ASP A 20 5.80 -5.37 9.61
C ASP A 20 4.58 -5.25 10.55
N PHE A 21 4.18 -4.02 10.88
CA PHE A 21 3.02 -3.77 11.71
C PHE A 21 1.73 -4.26 11.06
N LEU A 22 1.51 -3.94 9.78
CA LEU A 22 0.36 -4.39 9.00
C LEU A 22 0.38 -5.91 8.81
N MET A 23 1.54 -6.51 8.60
CA MET A 23 1.66 -7.97 8.48
C MET A 23 1.24 -8.69 9.77
N ARG A 24 1.49 -8.08 10.94
CA ARG A 24 1.14 -8.64 12.26
C ARG A 24 -0.28 -8.32 12.72
N ASN A 25 -0.80 -7.13 12.43
CA ASN A 25 -2.04 -6.61 13.02
C ASN A 25 -3.12 -6.26 11.98
N GLY A 26 -2.76 -6.23 10.70
CA GLY A 26 -3.66 -5.86 9.63
C GLY A 26 -4.71 -6.94 9.35
N ARG A 27 -5.85 -6.51 8.82
CA ARG A 27 -6.89 -7.39 8.29
C ARG A 27 -6.80 -7.42 6.78
N ILE A 28 -7.21 -8.54 6.19
CA ILE A 28 -7.25 -8.71 4.74
C ILE A 28 -8.67 -8.46 4.26
N THR A 29 -8.80 -7.68 3.20
CA THR A 29 -10.03 -7.52 2.45
C THR A 29 -9.72 -7.65 0.96
N GLU A 30 -10.77 -7.87 0.17
CA GLU A 30 -10.66 -7.82 -1.28
C GLU A 30 -10.85 -6.37 -1.75
N GLY A 31 -10.01 -5.95 -2.69
CA GLY A 31 -10.24 -4.74 -3.47
C GLY A 31 -10.09 -4.99 -4.95
N THR A 32 -10.30 -3.91 -5.69
CA THR A 32 -10.24 -3.91 -7.15
C THR A 32 -9.25 -2.85 -7.58
N VAL A 33 -8.36 -3.21 -8.50
CA VAL A 33 -7.46 -2.24 -9.11
C VAL A 33 -8.26 -1.33 -10.03
N ILE A 34 -8.11 -0.03 -9.86
CA ILE A 34 -8.76 0.99 -10.69
C ILE A 34 -7.84 1.36 -11.85
N ASP A 35 -6.56 1.59 -11.55
CA ASP A 35 -5.61 2.11 -12.51
C ASP A 35 -4.17 1.67 -12.17
N ILE A 36 -3.29 1.73 -13.17
CA ILE A 36 -1.86 1.51 -13.00
C ILE A 36 -1.08 2.58 -13.76
N GLN A 37 -0.16 3.25 -13.08
CA GLN A 37 0.71 4.25 -13.67
C GLN A 37 2.16 3.81 -13.60
N THR A 38 2.80 3.71 -14.75
CA THR A 38 4.25 3.48 -14.84
C THR A 38 4.98 4.80 -14.61
N THR A 39 5.77 4.86 -13.53
CA THR A 39 6.62 6.01 -13.20
C THR A 39 8.10 5.64 -13.37
N GLU A 40 8.99 6.63 -13.33
CA GLU A 40 10.46 6.42 -13.38
C GLU A 40 10.97 5.50 -12.25
N LYS A 41 10.23 5.38 -11.14
CA LYS A 41 10.58 4.56 -9.97
C LYS A 41 9.95 3.17 -9.97
N GLY A 42 9.05 2.87 -10.90
CA GLY A 42 8.29 1.63 -10.96
C GLY A 42 6.81 1.85 -11.25
N GLU A 43 6.04 0.77 -11.19
CA GLU A 43 4.59 0.79 -11.42
C GLU A 43 3.85 1.11 -10.11
N VAL A 44 3.00 2.15 -10.15
CA VAL A 44 2.13 2.55 -9.06
C VAL A 44 0.72 2.07 -9.39
N VAL A 45 0.16 1.24 -8.50
CA VAL A 45 -1.16 0.67 -8.65
C VAL A 45 -2.13 1.42 -7.76
N PHE A 46 -3.24 1.87 -8.35
CA PHE A 46 -4.35 2.51 -7.67
C PHE A 46 -5.45 1.48 -7.47
N TYR A 47 -5.93 1.33 -6.25
CA TYR A 47 -6.92 0.32 -5.91
C TYR A 47 -7.96 0.87 -4.94
N VAL A 48 -9.16 0.33 -5.03
CA VAL A 48 -10.28 0.61 -4.12
C VAL A 48 -10.69 -0.65 -3.39
N TYR A 49 -11.05 -0.49 -2.13
CA TYR A 49 -11.57 -1.56 -1.29
C TYR A 49 -12.67 -1.04 -0.38
N ASN A 50 -13.63 -1.89 -0.09
CA ASN A 50 -14.73 -1.57 0.81
C ASN A 50 -14.45 -2.10 2.21
N VAL A 51 -14.61 -1.25 3.22
CA VAL A 51 -14.57 -1.63 4.63
C VAL A 51 -15.83 -1.12 5.31
N GLN A 52 -16.69 -2.04 5.74
CA GLN A 52 -17.93 -1.72 6.48
C GLN A 52 -18.84 -0.73 5.74
N GLY A 53 -18.94 -0.84 4.41
CA GLY A 53 -19.78 0.05 3.60
C GLY A 53 -19.13 1.38 3.22
N VAL A 54 -17.86 1.60 3.59
CA VAL A 54 -17.08 2.77 3.18
C VAL A 54 -16.02 2.34 2.18
N ASP A 55 -16.00 3.01 1.03
CA ASP A 55 -14.98 2.79 0.00
C ASP A 55 -13.72 3.61 0.31
N TYR A 56 -12.59 2.92 0.34
CA TYR A 56 -11.27 3.51 0.53
C TYR A 56 -10.46 3.33 -0.74
N GLU A 57 -9.85 4.43 -1.18
CA GLU A 57 -8.92 4.44 -2.30
C GLU A 57 -7.49 4.59 -1.78
N SER A 58 -6.56 3.83 -2.33
CA SER A 58 -5.15 3.96 -2.01
C SER A 58 -4.27 3.62 -3.22
N SER A 59 -3.01 4.04 -3.14
CA SER A 59 -2.02 3.84 -4.18
C SER A 59 -0.73 3.29 -3.60
N GLU A 60 -0.16 2.26 -4.22
CA GLU A 60 1.11 1.68 -3.79
C GLU A 60 2.03 1.37 -4.96
N LEU A 61 3.33 1.54 -4.72
CA LEU A 61 4.37 1.19 -5.67
C LEU A 61 4.66 -0.32 -5.59
N LEU A 62 4.52 -1.01 -6.71
CA LEU A 62 4.76 -2.45 -6.80
C LEU A 62 6.21 -2.78 -6.45
N THR A 63 6.39 -3.83 -5.67
CA THR A 63 7.70 -4.41 -5.44
C THR A 63 8.20 -5.12 -6.71
N SER A 64 9.52 -5.29 -6.84
CA SER A 64 10.13 -5.98 -7.99
C SER A 64 9.60 -7.39 -8.22
N GLU A 65 9.08 -8.05 -7.18
CA GLU A 65 8.44 -9.37 -7.29
C GLU A 65 7.02 -9.29 -7.83
N GLN A 66 6.24 -8.30 -7.38
CA GLN A 66 4.87 -8.08 -7.85
C GLN A 66 4.85 -7.65 -9.32
N MET A 67 5.83 -6.86 -9.75
CA MET A 67 6.03 -6.47 -11.15
C MET A 67 6.27 -7.66 -12.10
N LYS A 68 6.61 -8.86 -11.59
CA LYS A 68 6.73 -10.07 -12.43
C LYS A 68 5.37 -10.59 -12.92
N ASN A 69 4.28 -10.23 -12.24
CA ASN A 69 2.91 -10.63 -12.58
C ASN A 69 2.02 -9.40 -12.81
N PRO A 70 2.26 -8.62 -13.89
CA PRO A 70 1.51 -7.38 -14.15
C PRO A 70 0.01 -7.63 -14.36
N LEU A 71 -0.37 -8.78 -14.92
CA LEU A 71 -1.78 -9.15 -15.12
C LEU A 71 -2.59 -9.24 -13.82
N ARG A 72 -1.94 -9.55 -12.69
CA ARG A 72 -2.59 -9.61 -11.38
C ARG A 72 -2.94 -8.22 -10.83
N TYR A 73 -2.24 -7.20 -11.31
CA TYR A 73 -2.40 -5.80 -10.90
C TYR A 73 -2.92 -4.91 -12.03
N ALA A 74 -3.48 -5.52 -13.09
CA ALA A 74 -4.10 -4.79 -14.16
C ALA A 74 -5.43 -4.15 -13.69
N PRO A 75 -5.85 -3.02 -14.28
CA PRO A 75 -7.16 -2.42 -14.02
C PRO A 75 -8.29 -3.45 -14.13
N GLY A 76 -9.16 -3.48 -13.12
CA GLY A 76 -10.25 -4.46 -12.98
C GLY A 76 -9.87 -5.77 -12.29
N ALA A 77 -8.58 -6.04 -12.04
CA ALA A 77 -8.15 -7.22 -11.31
C ALA A 77 -8.54 -7.15 -9.82
N LYS A 78 -8.87 -8.30 -9.26
CA LYS A 78 -9.13 -8.46 -7.83
C LYS A 78 -7.81 -8.68 -7.08
N VAL A 79 -7.56 -7.86 -6.06
CA VAL A 79 -6.34 -7.89 -5.27
C VAL A 79 -6.65 -8.00 -3.79
N SER A 80 -5.78 -8.72 -3.07
CA SER A 80 -5.84 -8.81 -1.61
C SER A 80 -5.15 -7.59 -1.02
N ILE A 81 -5.87 -6.88 -0.16
CA ILE A 81 -5.38 -5.67 0.49
C ILE A 81 -5.37 -5.91 1.98
N ARG A 82 -4.22 -5.66 2.59
CA ARG A 82 -4.04 -5.71 4.02
C ARG A 82 -4.09 -4.31 4.60
N TYR A 83 -5.04 -4.03 5.47
CA TYR A 83 -5.27 -2.71 6.05
C TYR A 83 -5.27 -2.74 7.58
N ASP A 84 -4.98 -1.60 8.21
CA ASP A 84 -5.08 -1.46 9.66
C ASP A 84 -6.54 -1.25 10.08
N PRO A 85 -7.15 -2.14 10.90
CA PRO A 85 -8.53 -1.97 11.36
C PRO A 85 -8.75 -0.75 12.26
N LYS A 86 -7.70 -0.15 12.82
CA LYS A 86 -7.79 1.10 13.60
C LYS A 86 -7.61 2.34 12.73
N ASN A 87 -6.99 2.19 11.56
CA ASN A 87 -6.76 3.25 10.60
C ASN A 87 -6.94 2.69 9.19
N HIS A 88 -8.18 2.64 8.71
CA HIS A 88 -8.52 1.97 7.46
C HIS A 88 -7.73 2.51 6.26
N GLY A 89 -7.36 3.79 6.22
CA GLY A 89 -6.57 4.37 5.13
C GLY A 89 -5.11 3.88 5.07
N ASN A 90 -4.62 3.21 6.11
CA ASN A 90 -3.30 2.58 6.12
C ASN A 90 -3.41 1.16 5.57
N SER A 91 -3.15 1.00 4.26
CA SER A 91 -3.21 -0.27 3.55
C SER A 91 -1.91 -0.63 2.83
N ILE A 92 -1.78 -1.91 2.50
CA ILE A 92 -0.76 -2.47 1.61
C ILE A 92 -1.36 -3.56 0.70
N LEU A 93 -0.78 -3.72 -0.49
CA LEU A 93 -1.01 -4.85 -1.39
C LEU A 93 -0.25 -6.08 -0.89
N GLU A 94 -0.93 -7.23 -0.88
CA GLU A 94 -0.39 -8.54 -0.48
C GLU A 94 0.15 -9.33 -1.68
#